data_AF-A0A4S4ATF8-F1
#
_entry.id   AF-A0A4S4ATF8-F1
#
_cell.length_a   1.000
_cell.length_b   1.000
_cell.length_c   1.000
_cell.angle_alpha   90.00
_cell.angle_beta   90.00
_cell.angle_gamma   90.00
#
_symmetry.space_group_name_H-M   'P 1'
#
loop_
_entity.id
_entity.type
_entity.pdbx_description
1 polymer ?
#
loop_
_entity_poly.entity_id
_entity_poly.type
_entity_poly.pdbx_seq_one_letter_code
_entity_poly.pdbx_strand_id
1 'polypeptide(L)'
;MLTVAEAAIPLPLPGVKPGLANIVTLIVLARWGWREAAWVALLRVLAGSLLLGQFLAPGFFLSLSGALASLVVLGLAMHLPRRWFGPVSLSVFAAFAHIGAQLVVARLWLVPHDGVFYLTPVFAGAAVLFGVVNGLIAARLLRALSAR
;
A
#
# COMPACT_ATOMS: atom_id res chain seq x y z
N MET A 1 -2.55 35.52 -13.74
CA MET A 1 -2.54 34.90 -15.08
C MET A 1 -1.27 34.09 -15.38
N LEU A 2 -0.50 33.64 -14.36
CA LEU A 2 0.61 32.68 -14.53
C LEU A 2 0.40 31.36 -13.75
N THR A 3 -0.47 31.36 -12.75
CA THR A 3 -0.74 30.21 -11.86
C THR A 3 -1.73 29.18 -12.41
N VAL A 4 -2.37 29.45 -13.56
CA VAL A 4 -3.34 28.54 -14.19
C VAL A 4 -2.70 27.65 -15.26
N ALA A 5 -1.50 28.00 -15.75
CA ALA A 5 -0.86 27.32 -16.87
C ALA A 5 0.01 26.11 -16.47
N GLU A 6 0.43 25.99 -15.20
CA GLU A 6 1.23 24.85 -14.72
C GLU A 6 0.38 23.67 -14.22
N ALA A 7 -0.96 23.81 -14.18
CA ALA A 7 -1.88 22.72 -13.86
C ALA A 7 -2.10 21.73 -15.02
N ALA A 8 -1.44 21.96 -16.17
CA ALA A 8 -1.67 21.25 -17.42
C ALA A 8 -0.65 20.12 -17.72
N ILE A 9 0.00 19.57 -16.69
CA ILE A 9 0.39 18.15 -16.78
C ILE A 9 -0.78 17.35 -16.23
N PRO A 10 -1.65 16.79 -17.07
CA PRO A 10 -2.74 15.93 -16.62
C PRO A 10 -2.12 14.66 -16.05
N LEU A 11 -1.82 14.67 -14.75
CA LEU A 11 -1.63 13.45 -14.00
C LEU A 11 -2.99 12.74 -14.04
N PRO A 12 -3.06 11.46 -14.41
CA PRO A 12 -4.33 10.81 -14.73
C PRO A 12 -5.33 10.80 -13.58
N LEU A 13 -4.91 11.08 -12.33
CA LEU A 13 -5.76 11.54 -11.24
C LEU A 13 -4.92 12.36 -10.22
N PRO A 14 -5.36 13.58 -9.81
CA PRO A 14 -4.79 14.25 -8.66
C PRO A 14 -5.16 13.48 -7.39
N GLY A 15 -4.14 13.00 -6.66
CA GLY A 15 -4.32 12.38 -5.33
C GLY A 15 -4.45 10.85 -5.30
N VAL A 16 -4.62 10.16 -6.43
CA VAL A 16 -4.60 8.69 -6.49
C VAL A 16 -3.34 8.24 -7.21
N LYS A 17 -2.26 7.95 -6.47
CA LYS A 17 -1.14 7.18 -7.00
C LYS A 17 -1.54 5.70 -6.92
N PRO A 18 -1.95 5.04 -8.03
CA PRO A 18 -2.36 3.64 -8.00
C PRO A 18 -1.20 2.79 -7.50
N GLY A 19 -1.28 2.33 -6.25
CA GLY A 19 -0.38 1.35 -5.63
C GLY A 19 1.14 1.63 -5.61
N LEU A 20 1.63 2.75 -6.17
CA LEU A 20 3.05 3.11 -6.27
C LEU A 20 3.75 3.05 -4.91
N ALA A 21 3.04 3.52 -3.89
CA ALA A 21 3.41 3.40 -2.49
C ALA A 21 3.83 1.96 -2.12
N ASN A 22 2.99 0.98 -2.42
CA ASN A 22 3.19 -0.42 -2.07
C ASN A 22 4.31 -1.05 -2.92
N ILE A 23 4.44 -0.64 -4.19
CA ILE A 23 5.54 -1.05 -5.08
C ILE A 23 6.89 -0.63 -4.49
N VAL A 24 7.02 0.61 -4.03
CA VAL A 24 8.26 1.09 -3.40
C VAL A 24 8.57 0.28 -2.15
N THR A 25 7.58 0.03 -1.27
CA THR A 25 7.79 -0.81 -0.07
C THR A 25 8.28 -2.21 -0.43
N LEU A 26 7.73 -2.84 -1.47
CA LEU A 26 8.15 -4.17 -1.93
C LEU A 26 9.55 -4.17 -2.53
N ILE A 27 9.89 -3.17 -3.36
CA ILE A 27 11.24 -3.02 -3.91
C ILE A 27 12.23 -2.82 -2.78
N VAL A 28 11.88 -1.99 -1.80
CA VAL A 28 12.77 -1.71 -0.67
C VAL A 28 12.98 -2.96 0.18
N LEU A 29 11.90 -3.69 0.46
CA LEU A 29 11.94 -4.97 1.16
C LEU A 29 12.84 -5.98 0.44
N ALA A 30 12.75 -6.07 -0.89
CA ALA A 30 13.51 -7.01 -1.68
C ALA A 30 15.02 -6.68 -1.75
N ARG A 31 15.39 -5.39 -1.71
CA ARG A 31 16.79 -4.95 -1.88
C ARG A 31 17.52 -4.62 -0.58
N TRP A 32 16.85 -3.94 0.35
CA TRP A 32 17.47 -3.46 1.60
C TRP A 32 16.95 -4.17 2.85
N GLY A 33 15.85 -4.93 2.75
CA GLY A 33 15.31 -5.71 3.84
C GLY A 33 14.14 -5.06 4.57
N TRP A 34 13.69 -5.72 5.64
CA TRP A 34 12.44 -5.39 6.32
C TRP A 34 12.47 -4.07 7.07
N ARG A 35 13.58 -3.75 7.75
CA ARG A 35 13.69 -2.56 8.60
C ARG A 35 13.60 -1.28 7.78
N GLU A 36 14.21 -1.29 6.60
CA GLU A 36 14.27 -0.20 5.65
C GLU A 36 12.90 -0.06 4.95
N ALA A 37 12.24 -1.18 4.62
CA ALA A 37 10.87 -1.18 4.13
C ALA A 37 9.88 -0.60 5.15
N ALA A 38 10.05 -0.93 6.43
CA ALA A 38 9.25 -0.40 7.52
C ALA A 38 9.41 1.13 7.63
N TRP A 39 10.65 1.63 7.63
CA TRP A 39 10.92 3.06 7.63
C TRP A 39 10.25 3.78 6.46
N VAL A 40 10.41 3.27 5.24
CA VAL A 40 9.82 3.88 4.04
C VAL A 40 8.30 3.88 4.11
N ALA A 41 7.68 2.79 4.57
CA ALA A 41 6.23 2.71 4.71
C ALA A 41 5.69 3.67 5.77
N LEU A 42 6.36 3.80 6.93
CA LEU A 42 5.94 4.71 8.00
C LEU A 42 6.12 6.19 7.62
N LEU A 43 7.29 6.55 7.06
CA LEU A 43 7.54 7.91 6.57
C LEU A 43 6.53 8.31 5.51
N ARG A 44 6.15 7.39 4.62
CA ARG A 44 5.11 7.63 3.63
C ARG A 44 3.75 7.95 4.26
N VAL A 45 3.34 7.21 5.31
CA VAL A 45 2.07 7.48 6.00
C VAL A 45 2.11 8.85 6.67
N LEU A 46 3.19 9.15 7.39
CA LEU A 46 3.39 10.44 8.05
C LEU A 46 3.37 11.58 7.04
N ALA A 47 4.24 11.52 6.01
CA ALA A 47 4.33 12.54 4.98
C ALA A 47 3.01 12.70 4.21
N GLY A 48 2.36 11.60 3.84
CA GLY A 48 1.07 11.63 3.15
C GLY A 48 -0.01 12.32 3.97
N SER A 49 -0.11 12.02 5.27
CA SER A 49 -1.08 12.65 6.15
C SER A 49 -0.80 14.14 6.39
N LEU A 50 0.48 14.52 6.50
CA LEU A 50 0.87 15.91 6.71
C LEU A 50 0.61 16.76 5.45
N LEU A 51 0.95 16.23 4.27
CA LEU A 51 0.70 16.90 2.98
C LEU A 51 -0.78 17.09 2.67
N LEU A 52 -1.64 16.15 3.09
CA LEU A 52 -3.08 16.24 2.92
C LEU A 52 -3.76 17.05 4.03
N GLY A 53 -3.01 17.54 5.02
CA GLY A 53 -3.57 18.22 6.20
C GLY A 53 -4.45 17.32 7.08
N GLN A 54 -4.29 15.99 6.95
CA GLN A 54 -5.02 14.95 7.67
C GLN A 54 -4.19 14.32 8.79
N PHE A 55 -3.12 15.00 9.23
CA PHE A 55 -2.30 14.52 10.33
C PHE A 55 -3.15 14.39 11.61
N LEU A 56 -3.14 13.20 12.21
CA LEU A 56 -4.00 12.82 13.35
C LEU A 56 -5.52 12.79 13.07
N ALA A 57 -5.96 12.95 11.82
CA ALA A 57 -7.34 12.72 11.43
C ALA A 57 -7.64 11.21 11.30
N PRO A 58 -8.92 10.78 11.24
CA PRO A 58 -9.25 9.36 11.09
C PRO A 58 -8.56 8.68 9.89
N GLY A 59 -8.37 9.41 8.79
CA GLY A 59 -7.63 8.92 7.62
C GLY A 59 -6.17 8.56 7.90
N PHE A 60 -5.50 9.25 8.83
CA PHE A 60 -4.13 8.91 9.25
C PHE A 60 -4.10 7.55 9.94
N PHE A 61 -4.99 7.29 10.90
CA PHE A 61 -5.04 6.02 11.62
C PHE A 61 -5.44 4.85 10.71
N LEU A 62 -6.35 5.07 9.75
CA LEU A 62 -6.66 4.07 8.72
C LEU A 62 -5.43 3.75 7.86
N SER A 63 -4.70 4.77 7.40
CA SER A 63 -3.47 4.57 6.61
C SER A 63 -2.35 3.90 7.42
N LEU A 64 -2.19 4.28 8.69
CA LEU A 64 -1.19 3.74 9.60
C LEU A 64 -1.48 2.27 9.93
N SER A 65 -2.71 1.94 10.32
CA SER A 65 -3.11 0.56 10.61
C SER A 65 -2.93 -0.35 9.41
N GLY A 66 -3.35 0.10 8.23
CA GLY A 66 -3.10 -0.61 6.98
C GLY A 66 -1.61 -0.83 6.73
N ALA A 67 -0.78 0.21 6.88
CA ALA A 67 0.67 0.11 6.65
C ALA A 67 1.36 -0.85 7.63
N LEU A 68 1.01 -0.78 8.92
CA LEU A 68 1.55 -1.67 9.95
C LEU A 68 1.15 -3.12 9.69
N ALA A 69 -0.12 -3.39 9.37
CA ALA A 69 -0.58 -4.73 9.04
C ALA A 69 0.14 -5.30 7.81
N SER A 70 0.31 -4.50 6.75
CA SER A 70 1.11 -4.90 5.58
C SER A 70 2.56 -5.22 5.95
N LEU A 71 3.20 -4.43 6.81
CA LEU A 71 4.59 -4.66 7.22
C LEU A 71 4.75 -5.93 8.03
N VAL A 72 3.83 -6.22 8.95
CA VAL A 72 3.82 -7.47 9.72
C VAL A 72 3.68 -8.66 8.77
N VAL A 73 2.69 -8.62 7.88
CA VAL A 73 2.46 -9.71 6.92
C VAL A 73 3.65 -9.87 5.96
N LEU A 74 4.27 -8.79 5.49
CA LEU A 74 5.47 -8.86 4.67
C LEU A 74 6.68 -9.40 5.43
N GLY A 75 6.83 -9.03 6.71
CA GLY A 75 7.88 -9.53 7.60
C GLY A 75 7.75 -11.02 7.88
N LEU A 76 6.53 -11.55 7.93
CA LEU A 76 6.28 -12.99 8.01
C LEU A 76 6.48 -13.66 6.64
N ALA A 77 5.88 -13.09 5.59
CA ALA A 77 5.86 -13.66 4.25
C ALA A 77 7.23 -13.67 3.57
N MET A 78 8.17 -12.81 3.96
CA MET A 78 9.54 -12.84 3.42
C MET A 78 10.34 -14.09 3.81
N HIS A 79 9.92 -14.80 4.86
CA HIS A 79 10.53 -16.06 5.29
C HIS A 79 10.00 -17.28 4.51
N LEU A 80 8.97 -17.10 3.67
CA LEU A 80 8.41 -18.17 2.86
C LEU A 80 9.33 -18.53 1.67
N PRO A 81 9.24 -19.76 1.16
CA PRO A 81 10.10 -20.21 0.07
C PRO A 81 9.87 -19.41 -1.21
N ARG A 82 10.90 -18.64 -1.62
CA ARG A 82 10.89 -17.75 -2.79
C ARG A 82 10.49 -18.40 -4.11
N ARG A 83 10.66 -19.73 -4.23
CA ARG A 83 10.23 -20.52 -5.40
C ARG A 83 8.72 -20.47 -5.65
N TRP A 84 7.92 -20.40 -4.59
CA TRP A 84 6.45 -20.32 -4.67
C TRP A 84 5.94 -18.90 -4.37
N PHE A 85 6.66 -18.17 -3.49
CA PHE A 85 6.24 -16.86 -2.99
C PHE A 85 7.11 -15.74 -3.56
N GLY A 86 6.78 -15.34 -4.79
CA GLY A 86 7.42 -14.21 -5.47
C GLY A 86 6.84 -12.84 -5.10
N PRO A 87 7.34 -11.74 -5.72
CA PRO A 87 6.89 -10.37 -5.44
C PRO A 87 5.38 -10.15 -5.61
N VAL A 88 4.74 -10.91 -6.51
CA VAL A 88 3.29 -10.89 -6.73
C VAL A 88 2.53 -11.37 -5.49
N SER A 89 2.89 -12.54 -4.97
CA SER A 89 2.25 -13.09 -3.77
C SER A 89 2.44 -12.20 -2.54
N LEU A 90 3.65 -11.65 -2.35
CA LEU A 90 3.95 -10.71 -1.27
C LEU A 90 3.10 -9.45 -1.37
N SER A 91 2.91 -8.92 -2.58
CA SER A 91 2.07 -7.76 -2.80
C SER A 91 0.59 -8.02 -2.52
N VAL A 92 0.08 -9.18 -2.94
CA VAL A 92 -1.29 -9.60 -2.65
C VAL A 92 -1.50 -9.74 -1.14
N PHE A 93 -0.62 -10.44 -0.42
CA PHE A 93 -0.71 -10.57 1.04
C PHE A 93 -0.65 -9.21 1.73
N ALA A 94 0.25 -8.33 1.31
CA ALA A 94 0.33 -6.97 1.83
C ALA A 94 -0.97 -6.18 1.59
N ALA A 95 -1.58 -6.31 0.41
CA ALA A 95 -2.83 -5.61 0.06
C ALA A 95 -4.02 -6.11 0.89
N PHE A 96 -4.13 -7.43 1.10
CA PHE A 96 -5.16 -8.00 1.97
C PHE A 96 -5.00 -7.53 3.42
N ALA A 97 -3.77 -7.55 3.94
CA ALA A 97 -3.48 -7.07 5.28
C ALA A 97 -3.81 -5.57 5.42
N HIS A 98 -3.47 -4.77 4.41
CA HIS A 98 -3.74 -3.34 4.38
C HIS A 98 -5.23 -3.04 4.49
N ILE A 99 -6.01 -3.59 3.55
CA ILE A 99 -7.43 -3.32 3.44
C ILE A 99 -8.18 -3.97 4.61
N GLY A 100 -7.78 -5.16 5.04
CA GLY A 100 -8.35 -5.83 6.20
C GLY A 100 -8.22 -5.00 7.48
N ALA A 101 -7.03 -4.46 7.74
CA ALA A 101 -6.82 -3.60 8.91
C ALA A 101 -7.63 -2.29 8.83
N GLN A 102 -7.69 -1.68 7.63
CA GLN A 102 -8.52 -0.49 7.41
C GLN A 102 -10.00 -0.77 7.69
N LEU A 103 -10.53 -1.90 7.23
CA LEU A 103 -11.92 -2.29 7.48
C LEU A 103 -12.20 -2.53 8.97
N VAL A 104 -11.28 -3.22 9.67
CA VAL A 104 -11.40 -3.45 11.11
C VAL A 104 -11.42 -2.14 11.88
N VAL A 105 -10.47 -1.23 11.61
CA VAL A 105 -10.42 0.08 12.28
C VAL A 105 -11.63 0.94 11.90
N ALA A 106 -12.04 0.95 10.63
CA ALA A 106 -13.23 1.68 10.18
C ALA A 106 -14.50 1.19 10.89
N ARG A 107 -14.66 -0.12 11.06
CA ARG A 107 -15.78 -0.69 11.83
C ARG A 107 -15.75 -0.28 13.29
N LEU A 108 -14.59 -0.41 13.94
CA LEU A 108 -14.47 -0.17 15.38
C LEU A 108 -14.65 1.31 15.74
N TRP A 109 -14.29 2.22 14.84
CA TRP A 109 -14.25 3.66 15.16
C TRP A 109 -15.25 4.53 14.41
N LEU A 110 -15.48 4.30 13.11
CA LEU A 110 -16.27 5.20 12.27
C LEU A 110 -17.70 4.71 12.07
N VAL A 111 -17.85 3.42 11.78
CA VAL A 111 -19.12 2.83 11.35
C VAL A 111 -19.37 1.54 12.12
N PRO A 112 -19.93 1.61 13.34
CA PRO A 112 -20.19 0.45 14.20
C PRO A 112 -21.43 -0.34 13.75
N HIS A 113 -21.47 -0.72 12.47
CA HIS A 113 -22.48 -1.62 11.91
C HIS A 113 -21.81 -2.66 11.01
N ASP A 114 -22.37 -3.87 10.94
CA ASP A 114 -21.77 -4.95 10.14
C ASP A 114 -21.95 -4.77 8.62
N GLY A 115 -22.67 -3.72 8.20
CA GLY A 115 -22.78 -3.25 6.80
C GLY A 115 -21.44 -3.14 6.07
N VAL A 116 -20.34 -2.83 6.79
CA VAL A 116 -18.99 -2.71 6.21
C VAL A 116 -18.46 -4.05 5.69
N PHE A 117 -18.88 -5.18 6.28
CA PHE A 117 -18.45 -6.51 5.85
C PHE A 117 -19.17 -7.03 4.60
N TYR A 118 -20.33 -6.45 4.25
CA TYR A 118 -20.98 -6.76 2.97
C TYR A 118 -20.14 -6.29 1.78
N LEU A 119 -19.28 -5.30 1.98
CA LEU A 119 -18.33 -4.84 0.98
C LEU A 119 -17.03 -5.65 0.97
N THR A 120 -16.81 -6.58 1.91
CA THR A 120 -15.60 -7.40 1.98
C THR A 120 -15.31 -8.15 0.67
N PRO A 121 -16.27 -8.76 -0.05
CA PRO A 121 -15.99 -9.39 -1.34
C PRO A 121 -15.46 -8.39 -2.38
N VAL A 122 -15.99 -7.18 -2.39
CA VAL A 122 -15.54 -6.10 -3.28
C VAL A 122 -14.12 -5.66 -2.92
N PHE A 123 -13.86 -5.46 -1.63
CA PHE A 123 -12.53 -5.09 -1.12
C PHE A 123 -11.50 -6.19 -1.32
N ALA A 124 -11.89 -7.47 -1.20
CA ALA A 124 -11.03 -8.60 -1.51
C ALA A 124 -10.69 -8.65 -3.01
N GLY A 125 -11.68 -8.42 -3.88
CA GLY A 125 -11.44 -8.30 -5.32
C GLY A 125 -10.46 -7.17 -5.65
N ALA A 126 -10.63 -6.00 -5.02
CA ALA A 126 -9.70 -4.88 -5.14
C ALA A 126 -8.30 -5.23 -4.61
N ALA A 127 -8.20 -5.90 -3.46
CA ALA A 127 -6.93 -6.35 -2.87
C ALA A 127 -6.16 -7.26 -3.82
N VAL A 128 -6.84 -8.22 -4.45
CA VAL A 128 -6.26 -9.11 -5.46
C VAL A 128 -5.82 -8.30 -6.67
N LEU A 129 -6.70 -7.49 -7.25
CA LEU A 129 -6.40 -6.73 -8.46
C LEU A 129 -5.19 -5.81 -8.26
N PHE A 130 -5.24 -4.94 -7.24
CA PHE A 130 -4.14 -4.03 -6.95
C PHE A 130 -2.89 -4.75 -6.47
N GLY A 131 -3.02 -5.82 -5.68
CA GLY A 131 -1.89 -6.64 -5.24
C GLY A 131 -1.17 -7.29 -6.42
N VAL A 132 -1.91 -7.88 -7.36
CA VAL A 132 -1.32 -8.49 -8.56
C VAL A 132 -0.63 -7.44 -9.43
N VAL A 133 -1.31 -6.33 -9.72
CA VAL A 133 -0.74 -5.24 -10.54
C VAL A 133 0.53 -4.69 -9.91
N ASN A 134 0.50 -4.36 -8.62
CA ASN A 134 1.66 -3.83 -7.91
C ASN A 134 2.82 -4.83 -7.87
N GLY A 135 2.52 -6.09 -7.59
CA GLY A 135 3.51 -7.14 -7.54
C GLY A 135 4.15 -7.45 -8.90
N LEU A 136 3.38 -7.38 -9.99
CA LEU A 136 3.91 -7.51 -11.35
C LEU A 136 4.83 -6.34 -11.72
N ILE A 137 4.45 -5.12 -11.37
CA ILE A 137 5.29 -3.93 -11.60
C ILE A 137 6.57 -4.04 -10.77
N ALA A 138 6.48 -4.39 -9.48
CA ALA A 138 7.63 -4.59 -8.62
C ALA A 138 8.56 -5.68 -9.17
N ALA A 139 8.02 -6.81 -9.64
CA ALA A 139 8.81 -7.88 -10.23
C ALA A 139 9.56 -7.42 -11.50
N ARG A 140 8.90 -6.66 -12.38
CA ARG A 140 9.54 -6.11 -13.59
C ARG A 140 10.64 -5.10 -13.24
N LEU A 141 10.38 -4.20 -12.29
CA LEU A 141 11.35 -3.22 -11.83
C LEU A 141 12.57 -3.89 -11.19
N LEU A 142 12.36 -4.90 -10.33
CA LEU A 142 13.47 -5.64 -9.71
C LEU A 142 14.34 -6.33 -10.76
N ARG A 143 13.75 -6.96 -11.79
CA ARG A 143 14.51 -7.55 -12.90
C ARG A 143 15.31 -6.51 -13.68
N ALA A 144 14.70 -5.36 -13.99
CA ALA A 144 15.38 -4.28 -14.72
C ALA A 144 16.54 -3.67 -13.92
N LEU A 145 16.41 -3.61 -12.59
CA LEU A 145 17.47 -3.10 -11.70
C LEU A 145 18.60 -4.11 -11.46
N SER A 146 18.34 -5.42 -11.60
CA SER A 146 19.37 -6.46 -11.53
C SER A 146 20.11 -6.70 -12.84
N ALA A 147 19.60 -6.18 -13.96
CA ALA A 147 20.24 -6.27 -15.28
C ALA A 147 21.29 -5.16 -15.54
N ARG A 148 21.68 -4.42 -14.50
CA ARG A 148 22.75 -3.42 -14.48
C ARG A 148 23.77 -3.80 -13.42
#